data_AF-A0A097QUH3-F1
#
_entry.id   AF-A0A097QUH3-F1
#
_cell.length_a   1.000
_cell.length_b   1.000
_cell.length_c   1.000
_cell.angle_alpha   90.00
_cell.angle_beta   90.00
_cell.angle_gamma   90.00
#
_symmetry.space_group_name_H-M   'P 1'
#
loop_
_entity.id
_entity.type
_entity.pdbx_description
1 polymer ?
#
loop_
_entity_poly.entity_id
_entity_poly.type
_entity_poly.pdbx_seq_one_letter_code
_entity_poly.pdbx_strand_id
1 'polypeptide(L)'
;MKVKKIAALAVGAAMVGATVGFASAQPTVPEIPKDFFVKNGEPNVKIVVGSQGAALDVASAADIAVAIGSMLYTEKDVKVTDTSVVVKKDTAYDPDDIPVFDNTYTGEYKVGDDITTEPYWWNGSFDEDGDPYFNTDLDHSAWADGVFDDGWKVTIYDAIIWKDGKNNNDWQDPNKTWHDLSEVKIHYNVTIGSVTLKQLNEGEVDAEDIDDFSDFTLVVDNVVANVTFKLNAYRKELKDPVLGTLSEYKYTVSDTQPSGYEFYKTVVEGVEKGDTVELFGKTIKVLDIGVDDGTPYIEYGNDWGDTYIDSGKSKTFGDYTIKVLDIDVNQEKALLEVSGPTGTETVTLNTEKSPTKTLFNGGIRVTLLDTFIGIGGTTSVKVEVQTDIDRIYDEDEFMPGWIAHLGVDNGKLLWFALTNEEELEGKEIKLFDTYVMDYTADIMKKKNPDNDKTYAAMEAWVKIDPIAPKWEYTTYKEGDEIDDTDYIVDNIKASASPAKAAVVSKITTPITVLDTELMEQGLDKVDSNLILVGGPVVNTVTAALAEKLGVPTDYDGWKEQFGTGKESGVVKYVAECETINGHGVVLVAGTDREGTKAAAEALMEYLAGLH
;
A
#
# COMPACT_ATOMS: atom_id res chain seq x y z
N MET A 1 11.89 -0.12 -5.79
CA MET A 1 11.69 1.33 -6.02
C MET A 1 10.28 1.56 -6.57
N LYS A 2 9.31 1.94 -5.73
CA LYS A 2 7.97 2.35 -6.19
C LYS A 2 7.89 3.86 -6.07
N VAL A 3 8.04 4.56 -7.19
CA VAL A 3 7.84 6.01 -7.25
C VAL A 3 6.34 6.27 -7.14
N LYS A 4 5.89 6.93 -6.07
CA LYS A 4 4.51 7.43 -5.98
C LYS A 4 4.32 8.44 -7.11
N LYS A 5 3.31 8.21 -7.96
CA LYS A 5 2.92 9.13 -9.03
C LYS A 5 2.45 10.43 -8.39
N ILE A 6 3.29 11.45 -8.40
CA ILE A 6 2.91 12.80 -7.98
C ILE A 6 2.01 13.37 -9.07
N ALA A 7 0.82 13.82 -8.66
CA ALA A 7 -0.18 14.40 -9.53
C ALA A 7 0.37 15.67 -10.20
N ALA A 8 0.84 15.55 -11.44
CA ALA A 8 0.94 16.69 -12.33
C ALA A 8 -0.50 17.03 -12.75
N LEU A 9 -1.01 18.17 -12.30
CA LEU A 9 -2.29 18.70 -12.70
C LEU A 9 -2.18 19.21 -14.15
N ALA A 10 -2.13 18.28 -15.10
CA ALA A 10 -2.19 18.55 -16.53
C ALA A 10 -3.66 18.44 -16.96
N VAL A 11 -4.33 19.59 -17.10
CA VAL A 11 -5.67 19.67 -17.72
C VAL A 11 -5.48 19.39 -19.21
N GLY A 12 -5.53 18.11 -19.60
CA GLY A 12 -5.40 17.66 -20.98
C GLY A 12 -6.75 17.51 -21.65
N ALA A 13 -6.98 18.30 -22.70
CA ALA A 13 -8.12 18.17 -23.60
C ALA A 13 -8.18 16.75 -24.22
N ALA A 14 -9.39 16.22 -24.35
CA ALA A 14 -9.62 14.92 -25.00
C ALA A 14 -9.18 14.98 -26.47
N MET A 15 -8.20 14.16 -26.84
CA MET A 15 -7.83 13.96 -28.25
C MET A 15 -8.85 13.04 -28.91
N VAL A 16 -9.70 13.61 -29.77
CA VAL A 16 -10.44 12.85 -30.77
C VAL A 16 -9.56 12.80 -32.02
N GLY A 17 -9.21 11.59 -32.47
CA GLY A 17 -8.40 11.42 -33.67
C GLY A 17 -8.21 9.98 -34.08
N ALA A 18 -9.31 9.25 -34.33
CA ALA A 18 -9.25 8.05 -35.14
C ALA A 18 -8.95 8.46 -36.59
N THR A 19 -7.72 8.25 -37.05
CA THR A 19 -7.37 8.35 -38.47
C THR A 19 -8.13 7.26 -39.24
N VAL A 20 -9.22 7.63 -39.89
CA VAL A 20 -9.86 6.79 -40.89
C VAL A 20 -9.40 7.27 -42.26
N GLY A 21 -8.46 6.52 -42.84
CA GLY A 21 -8.10 6.68 -44.24
C GLY A 21 -9.26 6.24 -45.13
N PHE A 22 -10.06 7.20 -45.58
CA PHE A 22 -10.89 7.03 -46.75
C PHE A 22 -10.18 7.70 -47.93
N ALA A 23 -9.75 6.90 -48.90
CA ALA A 23 -9.45 7.40 -50.23
C ALA A 23 -10.77 7.91 -50.84
N SER A 24 -11.11 9.16 -50.57
CA SER A 24 -12.20 9.87 -51.21
C SER A 24 -11.62 10.81 -52.27
N ALA A 25 -12.36 11.07 -53.35
CA ALA A 25 -12.02 12.05 -54.37
C ALA A 25 -12.18 13.48 -53.82
N GLN A 26 -11.48 13.80 -52.73
CA GLN A 26 -11.53 15.11 -52.11
C GLN A 26 -10.72 16.11 -52.92
N PRO A 27 -11.12 17.40 -52.89
CA PRO A 27 -10.33 18.48 -53.46
C PRO A 27 -8.89 18.46 -52.94
N THR A 28 -7.92 18.64 -53.84
CA THR A 28 -6.51 18.75 -53.45
C THR A 28 -6.25 20.06 -52.71
N VAL A 29 -5.70 19.97 -51.49
CA VAL A 29 -5.30 21.14 -50.69
C VAL A 29 -3.84 21.48 -50.99
N PRO A 30 -3.51 22.72 -51.41
CA PRO A 30 -2.12 23.15 -51.56
C PRO A 30 -1.41 23.18 -50.19
N GLU A 31 -0.08 23.07 -50.18
CA GLU A 31 0.70 23.16 -48.93
C GLU A 31 0.60 24.57 -48.36
N ILE A 32 0.01 24.68 -47.16
CA ILE A 32 -0.21 25.95 -46.44
C ILE A 32 0.53 25.86 -45.09
N PRO A 33 1.51 26.74 -44.81
CA PRO A 33 2.30 26.68 -43.57
C PRO A 33 1.43 26.77 -42.30
N LYS A 34 1.81 26.07 -41.22
CA LYS A 34 1.11 26.16 -39.91
C LYS A 34 0.96 27.60 -39.40
N ASP A 35 2.01 28.40 -39.58
CA ASP A 35 2.05 29.83 -39.23
C ASP A 35 1.00 30.67 -39.96
N PHE A 36 0.43 30.19 -41.07
CA PHE A 36 -0.71 30.83 -41.72
C PHE A 36 -1.94 30.82 -40.79
N PHE A 37 -2.19 29.69 -40.12
CA PHE A 37 -3.37 29.47 -39.28
C PHE A 37 -3.14 29.87 -37.82
N VAL A 38 -1.99 29.52 -37.25
CA VAL A 38 -1.66 29.71 -35.83
C VAL A 38 -0.22 30.18 -35.70
N LYS A 39 -0.01 31.28 -34.99
CA LYS A 39 1.32 31.82 -34.69
C LYS A 39 1.46 32.01 -33.19
N ASN A 40 2.51 31.44 -32.60
CA ASN A 40 2.76 31.49 -31.13
C ASN A 40 1.61 30.94 -30.27
N GLY A 41 0.85 29.96 -30.78
CA GLY A 41 -0.30 29.38 -30.07
C GLY A 41 -1.55 30.28 -30.09
N GLU A 42 -1.56 31.35 -30.87
CA GLU A 42 -2.72 32.23 -31.08
C GLU A 42 -3.21 32.17 -32.54
N PRO A 43 -4.50 32.40 -32.81
CA PRO A 43 -5.01 32.44 -34.18
C PRO A 43 -4.32 33.55 -35.00
N ASN A 44 -3.85 33.21 -36.20
CA ASN A 44 -3.23 34.16 -37.14
C ASN A 44 -4.10 34.38 -38.40
N VAL A 45 -5.37 33.96 -38.35
CA VAL A 45 -6.28 33.92 -39.48
C VAL A 45 -7.71 34.29 -39.08
N LYS A 46 -8.46 34.90 -40.01
CA LYS A 46 -9.90 35.13 -39.92
C LYS A 46 -10.64 34.33 -41.00
N ILE A 47 -11.75 33.71 -40.63
CA ILE A 47 -12.62 32.96 -41.54
C ILE A 47 -13.76 33.88 -41.98
N VAL A 48 -13.84 34.15 -43.28
CA VAL A 48 -14.77 35.10 -43.87
C VAL A 48 -15.89 34.33 -44.56
N VAL A 49 -17.12 34.51 -44.08
CA VAL A 49 -18.30 33.85 -44.64
C VAL A 49 -19.15 34.85 -45.41
N GLY A 50 -19.64 34.46 -46.58
CA GLY A 50 -20.57 35.27 -47.34
C GLY A 50 -21.86 35.56 -46.58
N SER A 51 -22.25 36.83 -46.47
CA SER A 51 -23.52 37.29 -45.87
C SER A 51 -24.75 36.80 -46.63
N GLN A 52 -24.58 36.44 -47.91
CA GLN A 52 -25.58 35.79 -48.76
C GLN A 52 -25.31 34.29 -48.95
N GLY A 53 -24.35 33.73 -48.17
CA GLY A 53 -23.97 32.32 -48.21
C GLY A 53 -25.08 31.38 -47.75
N ALA A 54 -25.01 30.12 -48.16
CA ALA A 54 -25.93 29.11 -47.67
C ALA A 54 -25.63 28.81 -46.18
N ALA A 55 -26.62 28.33 -45.43
CA ALA A 55 -26.42 27.87 -44.04
C ALA A 55 -25.30 26.81 -43.92
N LEU A 56 -25.04 26.07 -45.00
CA LEU A 56 -23.98 25.07 -45.07
C LEU A 56 -22.57 25.69 -45.14
N ASP A 57 -22.43 26.88 -45.72
CA ASP A 57 -21.15 27.62 -45.78
C ASP A 57 -20.78 28.13 -44.38
N VAL A 58 -21.79 28.60 -43.62
CA VAL A 58 -21.63 29.00 -42.21
C VAL A 58 -21.23 27.80 -41.33
N ALA A 59 -21.87 26.64 -41.52
CA ALA A 59 -21.50 25.43 -40.82
C ALA A 59 -20.05 25.00 -41.13
N SER A 60 -19.68 25.03 -42.41
CA SER A 60 -18.32 24.71 -42.86
C SER A 60 -17.27 25.64 -42.25
N ALA A 61 -17.58 26.94 -42.14
CA ALA A 61 -16.72 27.91 -41.48
C ALA A 61 -16.58 27.67 -39.97
N ALA A 62 -17.65 27.23 -39.30
CA ALA A 62 -17.61 26.87 -37.89
C ALA A 62 -16.74 25.63 -37.64
N ASP A 63 -16.83 24.62 -38.50
CA ASP A 63 -16.03 23.40 -38.38
C ASP A 63 -14.53 23.68 -38.60
N ILE A 64 -14.18 24.52 -39.58
CA ILE A 64 -12.80 25.01 -39.79
C ILE A 64 -12.30 25.78 -38.57
N ALA A 65 -13.15 26.63 -37.95
CA ALA A 65 -12.78 27.37 -36.75
C ALA A 65 -12.44 26.45 -35.57
N VAL A 66 -13.20 25.36 -35.40
CA VAL A 66 -12.95 24.34 -34.38
C VAL A 66 -11.63 23.61 -34.64
N ALA A 67 -11.36 23.24 -35.89
CA ALA A 67 -10.10 22.60 -36.28
C ALA A 67 -8.89 23.49 -35.93
N ILE A 68 -8.93 24.78 -36.25
CA ILE A 68 -7.87 25.75 -35.89
C ILE A 68 -7.77 25.89 -34.37
N GLY A 69 -8.90 25.90 -33.65
CA GLY A 69 -8.93 25.95 -32.19
C GLY A 69 -8.16 24.81 -31.51
N SER A 70 -8.14 23.62 -32.11
CA SER A 70 -7.38 22.48 -31.59
C SER A 70 -5.85 22.65 -31.65
N MET A 71 -5.36 23.61 -32.43
CA MET A 71 -3.93 23.88 -32.63
C MET A 71 -3.38 24.99 -31.72
N LEU A 72 -4.23 25.58 -30.87
CA LEU A 72 -3.89 26.73 -30.00
C LEU A 72 -3.23 26.27 -28.70
N TYR A 73 -1.98 25.81 -28.76
CA TYR A 73 -1.22 25.44 -27.57
C TYR A 73 0.25 25.88 -27.65
N THR A 74 0.89 25.97 -26.49
CA THR A 74 2.35 26.13 -26.33
C THR A 74 2.91 25.03 -25.44
N GLU A 75 4.16 24.63 -25.62
CA GLU A 75 4.80 23.63 -24.74
C GLU A 75 5.55 24.29 -23.59
N LYS A 76 5.46 23.73 -22.37
CA LYS A 76 6.27 24.13 -21.21
C LYS A 76 6.97 22.94 -20.56
N ASP A 77 8.18 23.17 -20.03
CA ASP A 77 8.93 22.16 -19.28
C ASP A 77 8.28 21.83 -17.94
N VAL A 78 8.22 20.55 -17.61
CA VAL A 78 7.69 20.03 -16.34
C VAL A 78 8.81 19.98 -15.31
N LYS A 79 8.66 20.70 -14.19
CA LYS A 79 9.59 20.65 -13.05
C LYS A 79 9.11 19.63 -12.03
N VAL A 80 10.03 18.80 -11.53
CA VAL A 80 9.79 17.93 -10.38
C VAL A 80 10.09 18.72 -9.11
N THR A 81 9.10 18.85 -8.22
CA THR A 81 9.27 19.39 -6.87
C THR A 81 9.02 18.28 -5.85
N ASP A 82 9.57 18.44 -4.65
CA ASP A 82 9.30 17.56 -3.49
C ASP A 82 9.70 16.10 -3.70
N THR A 83 10.98 15.87 -3.99
CA THR A 83 11.54 14.51 -4.11
C THR A 83 11.76 13.89 -2.73
N SER A 84 11.27 12.66 -2.56
CA SER A 84 11.52 11.82 -1.39
C SER A 84 11.81 10.39 -1.83
N VAL A 85 12.57 9.65 -1.04
CA VAL A 85 12.78 8.22 -1.22
C VAL A 85 12.03 7.45 -0.13
N VAL A 86 11.49 6.29 -0.50
CA VAL A 86 10.92 5.35 0.47
C VAL A 86 11.91 4.21 0.62
N VAL A 87 12.47 4.08 1.82
CA VAL A 87 13.35 2.99 2.21
C VAL A 87 12.50 1.94 2.93
N LYS A 88 12.87 0.67 2.79
CA LYS A 88 12.27 -0.42 3.57
C LYS A 88 13.34 -1.04 4.48
N LYS A 89 13.02 -1.27 5.74
CA LYS A 89 13.86 -1.96 6.73
C LYS A 89 13.16 -3.26 7.10
N ASP A 90 13.92 -4.35 7.20
CA ASP A 90 13.40 -5.58 7.79
C ASP A 90 13.47 -5.44 9.31
N THR A 91 12.32 -5.60 9.97
CA THR A 91 12.14 -5.48 11.41
C THR A 91 11.63 -6.79 11.99
N ALA A 92 11.74 -7.91 11.27
CA ALA A 92 11.55 -9.21 11.87
C ALA A 92 12.65 -9.41 12.92
N TYR A 93 12.27 -9.87 14.11
CA TYR A 93 13.24 -10.24 15.13
C TYR A 93 13.90 -11.55 14.68
N ASP A 94 15.23 -11.59 14.76
CA ASP A 94 16.06 -12.73 14.36
C ASP A 94 16.74 -13.29 15.61
N PRO A 95 16.20 -14.38 16.20
CA PRO A 95 16.78 -15.07 17.35
C PRO A 95 18.23 -15.51 17.14
N ASP A 96 18.97 -15.71 18.24
CA ASP A 96 20.27 -16.36 18.17
C ASP A 96 20.09 -17.87 17.84
N ASP A 97 20.92 -18.35 16.92
CA ASP A 97 21.00 -19.76 16.52
C ASP A 97 21.63 -20.63 17.63
N ILE A 98 21.28 -21.93 17.64
CA ILE A 98 21.90 -22.90 18.54
C ILE A 98 23.16 -23.47 17.86
N PRO A 99 24.37 -23.17 18.36
CA PRO A 99 25.59 -23.70 17.76
C PRO A 99 25.67 -25.22 17.93
N VAL A 100 25.96 -25.93 16.84
CA VAL A 100 26.15 -27.39 16.84
C VAL A 100 27.64 -27.73 16.77
N PHE A 101 28.35 -27.14 15.81
CA PHE A 101 29.75 -27.47 15.53
C PHE A 101 30.50 -26.29 14.90
N ASP A 102 31.76 -26.07 15.27
CA ASP A 102 32.65 -25.14 14.56
C ASP A 102 34.12 -25.59 14.70
N ASN A 103 34.71 -26.08 13.60
CA ASN A 103 36.15 -26.40 13.55
C ASN A 103 37.01 -25.37 12.81
N THR A 104 36.46 -24.20 12.47
CA THR A 104 37.21 -23.08 11.92
C THR A 104 37.68 -22.11 13.00
N TYR A 105 37.09 -22.17 14.19
CA TYR A 105 37.43 -21.31 15.32
C TYR A 105 38.94 -21.34 15.65
N THR A 106 39.54 -20.15 15.74
CA THR A 106 40.99 -19.96 15.94
C THR A 106 41.35 -19.32 17.28
N GLY A 107 40.41 -19.21 18.23
CA GLY A 107 40.67 -18.61 19.55
C GLY A 107 41.54 -19.46 20.47
N GLU A 108 42.08 -18.84 21.53
CA GLU A 108 42.87 -19.52 22.56
C GLU A 108 41.98 -20.00 23.72
N TYR A 109 41.87 -21.32 23.93
CA TYR A 109 41.25 -21.91 25.12
C TYR A 109 42.15 -21.74 26.35
N LYS A 110 41.60 -21.41 27.53
CA LYS A 110 42.37 -21.36 28.77
C LYS A 110 42.28 -22.71 29.49
N VAL A 111 43.40 -23.13 30.06
CA VAL A 111 43.44 -24.31 30.92
C VAL A 111 42.52 -24.08 32.13
N GLY A 112 41.44 -24.86 32.22
CA GLY A 112 40.45 -24.81 33.30
C GLY A 112 39.07 -24.30 32.90
N ASP A 113 38.87 -23.89 31.65
CA ASP A 113 37.54 -23.59 31.11
C ASP A 113 36.71 -24.89 31.06
N ASP A 114 35.42 -24.82 31.40
CA ASP A 114 34.50 -25.95 31.24
C ASP A 114 34.05 -25.98 29.78
N ILE A 115 34.77 -26.79 28.99
CA ILE A 115 34.62 -26.88 27.54
C ILE A 115 33.20 -27.27 27.11
N THR A 116 32.38 -27.82 28.01
CA THR A 116 30.98 -28.18 27.73
C THR A 116 30.04 -26.98 27.71
N THR A 117 30.50 -25.82 28.20
CA THR A 117 29.70 -24.60 28.35
C THR A 117 30.08 -23.49 27.35
N GLU A 118 31.06 -23.75 26.48
CA GLU A 118 31.55 -22.77 25.51
C GLU A 118 30.84 -22.93 24.14
N PRO A 119 30.34 -21.84 23.54
CA PRO A 119 29.50 -21.87 22.33
C PRO A 119 30.23 -22.23 21.01
N TYR A 120 31.56 -22.39 21.04
CA TYR A 120 32.38 -22.72 19.87
C TYR A 120 33.28 -23.91 20.24
N TRP A 121 32.89 -25.11 19.83
CA TRP A 121 33.63 -26.32 20.17
C TRP A 121 34.01 -27.12 18.92
N TRP A 122 35.23 -27.66 19.01
CA TRP A 122 35.86 -28.53 18.02
C TRP A 122 35.68 -30.00 18.44
N ASN A 123 34.94 -30.79 17.66
CA ASN A 123 34.69 -32.23 17.91
C ASN A 123 35.69 -33.12 17.18
N GLY A 124 36.84 -32.57 16.81
CA GLY A 124 37.91 -33.37 16.27
C GLY A 124 38.57 -34.15 17.39
N SER A 125 38.86 -35.41 17.11
CA SER A 125 39.84 -36.20 17.87
C SER A 125 41.09 -36.37 16.99
N PHE A 126 42.13 -37.00 17.50
CA PHE A 126 43.33 -37.34 16.74
C PHE A 126 43.47 -38.86 16.70
N ASP A 127 43.74 -39.42 15.52
CA ASP A 127 43.95 -40.85 15.37
C ASP A 127 45.31 -41.27 15.97
N GLU A 128 45.64 -42.56 15.90
CA GLU A 128 46.90 -43.09 16.42
C GLU A 128 48.15 -42.45 15.77
N ASP A 129 47.99 -41.86 14.57
CA ASP A 129 49.05 -41.19 13.81
C ASP A 129 49.11 -39.68 14.09
N GLY A 130 48.18 -39.15 14.90
CA GLY A 130 48.07 -37.72 15.21
C GLY A 130 47.42 -36.90 14.10
N ASP A 131 46.75 -37.55 13.14
CA ASP A 131 45.91 -36.87 12.15
C ASP A 131 44.54 -36.57 12.78
N PRO A 132 43.97 -35.36 12.57
CA PRO A 132 42.64 -35.04 13.09
C PRO A 132 41.58 -35.90 12.38
N TYR A 133 40.69 -36.55 13.14
CA TYR A 133 39.52 -37.26 12.63
C TYR A 133 38.24 -36.75 13.31
N PHE A 134 37.10 -36.93 12.65
CA PHE A 134 35.81 -36.46 13.11
C PHE A 134 35.20 -37.44 14.12
N ASN A 135 34.78 -36.96 15.30
CA ASN A 135 34.07 -37.78 16.28
C ASN A 135 32.55 -37.66 16.06
N THR A 136 31.86 -38.77 15.79
CA THR A 136 30.41 -38.85 15.57
C THR A 136 29.58 -38.74 16.85
N ASP A 137 30.14 -39.14 17.99
CA ASP A 137 29.33 -39.39 19.18
C ASP A 137 29.14 -38.11 20.02
N LEU A 138 29.89 -37.06 19.69
CA LEU A 138 29.81 -35.73 20.32
C LEU A 138 29.93 -35.69 21.86
N ASP A 139 30.40 -36.77 22.48
CA ASP A 139 30.51 -37.05 23.94
C ASP A 139 31.13 -35.97 24.83
N HIS A 140 31.72 -34.93 24.25
CA HIS A 140 32.42 -33.85 24.95
C HIS A 140 31.75 -32.49 24.76
N SER A 141 30.43 -32.47 24.49
CA SER A 141 29.66 -31.25 24.27
C SER A 141 28.27 -31.24 24.83
N ALA A 142 27.63 -30.08 24.65
CA ALA A 142 26.20 -29.89 24.79
C ALA A 142 25.35 -30.73 23.81
N TRP A 143 25.94 -31.36 22.79
CA TRP A 143 25.27 -32.19 21.78
C TRP A 143 25.63 -33.68 21.88
N ALA A 144 26.03 -34.19 23.04
CA ALA A 144 26.38 -35.61 23.21
C ALA A 144 25.30 -36.55 22.65
N ASP A 145 25.72 -37.57 21.91
CA ASP A 145 24.85 -38.49 21.15
C ASP A 145 23.91 -37.78 20.15
N GLY A 146 24.25 -36.57 19.69
CA GLY A 146 23.41 -35.75 18.82
C GLY A 146 22.22 -35.09 19.53
N VAL A 147 22.24 -34.99 20.86
CA VAL A 147 21.14 -34.45 21.67
C VAL A 147 21.60 -33.21 22.44
N PHE A 148 20.88 -32.11 22.26
CA PHE A 148 21.00 -30.90 23.06
C PHE A 148 19.90 -30.87 24.13
N ASP A 149 20.24 -31.02 25.42
CA ASP A 149 19.26 -31.17 26.52
C ASP A 149 19.31 -30.03 27.56
N ASP A 150 20.17 -29.01 27.37
CA ASP A 150 20.28 -27.89 28.31
C ASP A 150 19.10 -26.91 28.24
N GLY A 151 18.27 -27.04 27.20
CA GLY A 151 17.19 -26.14 26.86
C GLY A 151 17.67 -24.79 26.34
N TRP A 152 17.06 -24.30 25.27
CA TRP A 152 17.39 -23.02 24.66
C TRP A 152 16.34 -21.96 25.03
N LYS A 153 16.78 -20.81 25.53
CA LYS A 153 15.88 -19.72 25.94
C LYS A 153 16.20 -18.46 25.17
N VAL A 154 15.19 -17.93 24.49
CA VAL A 154 15.29 -16.65 23.78
C VAL A 154 14.15 -15.73 24.17
N THR A 155 14.47 -14.46 24.42
CA THR A 155 13.46 -13.40 24.58
C THR A 155 13.26 -12.74 23.23
N ILE A 156 12.03 -12.78 22.72
CA ILE A 156 11.65 -12.08 21.50
C ILE A 156 11.16 -10.69 21.89
N TYR A 157 11.86 -9.68 21.39
CA TYR A 157 11.59 -8.29 21.71
C TYR A 157 10.47 -7.71 20.86
N ASP A 158 9.67 -6.82 21.47
CA ASP A 158 8.68 -5.99 20.75
C ASP A 158 7.68 -6.76 19.85
N ALA A 159 7.25 -7.94 20.29
CA ALA A 159 6.54 -8.87 19.39
C ALA A 159 5.02 -8.94 19.60
N ILE A 160 4.53 -8.64 20.81
CA ILE A 160 3.10 -8.66 21.12
C ILE A 160 2.60 -7.23 21.23
N ILE A 161 1.54 -6.92 20.48
CA ILE A 161 0.87 -5.61 20.55
C ILE A 161 -0.29 -5.73 21.53
N TRP A 162 -0.30 -4.91 22.57
CA TRP A 162 -1.40 -4.80 23.52
C TRP A 162 -1.94 -3.37 23.54
N LYS A 163 -3.23 -3.22 23.22
CA LYS A 163 -3.94 -1.95 23.22
C LYS A 163 -5.05 -2.01 24.25
N ASP A 164 -5.01 -1.12 25.25
CA ASP A 164 -6.07 -1.01 26.25
C ASP A 164 -7.37 -0.49 25.62
N GLY A 165 -8.48 -1.17 25.93
CA GLY A 165 -9.81 -0.88 25.43
C GLY A 165 -10.47 0.36 26.04
N LYS A 166 -9.94 0.86 27.16
CA LYS A 166 -10.51 1.99 27.91
C LYS A 166 -9.86 3.33 27.57
N ASN A 167 -8.91 3.37 26.62
CA ASN A 167 -8.11 4.54 26.29
C ASN A 167 -7.43 5.15 27.54
N ASN A 168 -7.07 4.34 28.54
CA ASN A 168 -6.27 4.78 29.69
C ASN A 168 -4.77 4.57 29.39
N ASN A 169 -4.38 4.82 28.14
CA ASN A 169 -3.06 4.56 27.60
C ASN A 169 -2.00 5.53 28.13
N ASP A 170 -2.23 6.20 29.25
CA ASP A 170 -1.36 7.25 29.73
C ASP A 170 -1.06 7.08 31.21
N TRP A 171 0.22 7.17 31.57
CA TRP A 171 0.65 7.24 32.96
C TRP A 171 1.35 8.55 33.26
N GLN A 172 0.89 9.28 34.28
CA GLN A 172 1.57 10.48 34.76
C GLN A 172 2.63 10.15 35.81
N ASP A 173 3.86 10.54 35.54
CA ASP A 173 4.99 10.37 36.46
C ASP A 173 4.98 11.43 37.60
N PRO A 174 5.82 11.26 38.64
CA PRO A 174 5.93 12.24 39.73
C PRO A 174 6.35 13.65 39.29
N ASN A 175 6.97 13.79 38.12
CA ASN A 175 7.35 15.08 37.52
C ASN A 175 6.21 15.70 36.71
N LYS A 176 5.02 15.07 36.70
CA LYS A 176 3.81 15.46 35.95
C LYS A 176 3.93 15.30 34.44
N THR A 177 4.90 14.52 33.96
CA THR A 177 5.02 14.15 32.55
C THR A 177 4.13 12.95 32.27
N TRP A 178 3.38 13.00 31.17
CA TRP A 178 2.57 11.88 30.69
C TRP A 178 3.41 10.96 29.82
N HIS A 179 3.25 9.66 30.04
CA HIS A 179 3.89 8.57 29.28
C HIS A 179 2.79 7.80 28.56
N ASP A 180 2.85 7.78 27.23
CA ASP A 180 1.94 6.99 26.39
C ASP A 180 2.35 5.51 26.44
N LEU A 181 1.37 4.66 26.69
CA LEU A 181 1.46 3.22 26.82
C LEU A 181 0.97 2.50 25.56
N SER A 182 0.28 3.20 24.65
CA SER A 182 -0.35 2.61 23.46
C SER A 182 0.65 2.05 22.44
N GLU A 183 1.92 2.47 22.54
CA GLU A 183 3.02 2.01 21.70
C GLU A 183 3.91 0.97 22.39
N VAL A 184 3.63 0.61 23.66
CA VAL A 184 4.46 -0.36 24.37
C VAL A 184 4.16 -1.76 23.85
N LYS A 185 5.15 -2.33 23.16
CA LYS A 185 5.12 -3.71 22.70
C LYS A 185 5.65 -4.62 23.82
N ILE A 186 5.05 -5.80 23.93
CA ILE A 186 5.35 -6.79 24.96
C ILE A 186 6.26 -7.87 24.38
N HIS A 187 7.21 -8.31 25.19
CA HIS A 187 8.14 -9.38 24.89
C HIS A 187 7.49 -10.72 25.22
N TYR A 188 7.89 -11.77 24.52
CA TYR A 188 7.62 -13.14 24.97
C TYR A 188 8.91 -13.94 25.01
N ASN A 189 8.92 -14.97 25.84
CA ASN A 189 10.06 -15.85 25.98
C ASN A 189 9.72 -17.18 25.32
N VAL A 190 10.61 -17.65 24.46
CA VAL A 190 10.58 -19.00 23.91
C VAL A 190 11.56 -19.84 24.70
N THR A 191 11.10 -20.99 25.18
CA THR A 191 11.94 -22.05 25.72
C THR A 191 11.79 -23.26 24.81
N ILE A 192 12.87 -23.65 24.15
CA ILE A 192 12.98 -24.91 23.41
C ILE A 192 13.62 -25.90 24.38
N GLY A 193 13.04 -27.08 24.51
CA GLY A 193 13.56 -28.17 25.33
C GLY A 193 14.72 -28.87 24.64
N SER A 194 14.65 -30.20 24.63
CA SER A 194 15.62 -31.04 23.95
C SER A 194 15.52 -30.91 22.43
N VAL A 195 16.66 -30.79 21.76
CA VAL A 195 16.77 -30.83 20.30
C VAL A 195 17.67 -32.00 19.91
N THR A 196 17.17 -32.91 19.08
CA THR A 196 17.91 -34.09 18.63
C THR A 196 18.18 -34.03 17.13
N LEU A 197 19.43 -34.31 16.75
CA LEU A 197 19.88 -34.55 15.38
C LEU A 197 19.66 -36.03 15.06
N LYS A 198 18.50 -36.36 14.49
CA LYS A 198 17.98 -37.74 14.42
C LYS A 198 18.97 -38.74 13.82
N GLN A 199 19.51 -38.44 12.64
CA GLN A 199 20.43 -39.35 11.95
C GLN A 199 21.70 -39.60 12.78
N LEU A 200 22.19 -38.58 13.47
CA LEU A 200 23.37 -38.72 14.33
C LEU A 200 23.05 -39.58 15.57
N ASN A 201 21.92 -39.30 16.22
CA ASN A 201 21.45 -40.04 17.40
C ASN A 201 21.14 -41.52 17.11
N GLU A 202 20.62 -41.81 15.91
CA GLU A 202 20.31 -43.18 15.46
C GLU A 202 21.55 -43.92 14.93
N GLY A 203 22.72 -43.26 14.85
CA GLY A 203 23.96 -43.83 14.33
C GLY A 203 23.93 -44.10 12.82
N GLU A 204 23.16 -43.32 12.07
CA GLU A 204 23.00 -43.43 10.62
C GLU A 204 24.05 -42.63 9.82
N VAL A 205 24.95 -41.95 10.50
CA VAL A 205 25.97 -41.07 9.89
C VAL A 205 27.29 -41.79 9.71
N ASP A 206 27.87 -41.73 8.50
CA ASP A 206 29.23 -42.21 8.26
C ASP A 206 30.26 -41.15 8.68
N ALA A 207 31.03 -41.44 9.73
CA ALA A 207 32.11 -40.56 10.21
C ALA A 207 33.18 -40.27 9.14
N GLU A 208 33.32 -41.14 8.13
CA GLU A 208 34.28 -40.98 7.05
C GLU A 208 33.76 -40.07 5.91
N ASP A 209 32.45 -39.80 5.85
CA ASP A 209 31.84 -38.92 4.85
C ASP A 209 31.25 -37.66 5.49
N ILE A 210 32.01 -36.56 5.41
CA ILE A 210 31.59 -35.26 5.93
C ILE A 210 30.27 -34.75 5.28
N ASP A 211 29.89 -35.24 4.09
CA ASP A 211 28.61 -34.83 3.47
C ASP A 211 27.39 -35.39 4.20
N ASP A 212 27.53 -36.46 5.00
CA ASP A 212 26.43 -37.01 5.81
C ASP A 212 26.02 -36.06 6.95
N PHE A 213 26.85 -35.07 7.28
CA PHE A 213 26.59 -34.01 8.27
C PHE A 213 25.95 -32.76 7.66
N SER A 214 25.60 -32.77 6.38
CA SER A 214 25.09 -31.58 5.69
C SER A 214 23.63 -31.26 5.99
N ASP A 215 22.85 -32.25 6.45
CA ASP A 215 21.39 -32.15 6.51
C ASP A 215 20.83 -33.17 7.52
N PHE A 216 20.44 -32.69 8.70
CA PHE A 216 19.80 -33.50 9.74
C PHE A 216 18.31 -33.20 9.86
N THR A 217 17.55 -34.25 10.17
CA THR A 217 16.19 -34.13 10.66
C THR A 217 16.25 -33.75 12.14
N LEU A 218 15.56 -32.68 12.49
CA LEU A 218 15.42 -32.24 13.87
C LEU A 218 14.24 -32.97 14.52
N VAL A 219 14.41 -33.31 15.80
CA VAL A 219 13.34 -33.77 16.69
C VAL A 219 13.37 -32.88 17.94
N VAL A 220 12.22 -32.33 18.32
CA VAL A 220 12.10 -31.32 19.38
C VAL A 220 10.97 -31.71 20.31
N ASP A 221 11.29 -31.92 21.58
CA ASP A 221 10.37 -32.50 22.55
C ASP A 221 9.29 -31.51 23.01
N ASN A 222 9.68 -30.31 23.43
CA ASN A 222 8.84 -29.34 24.11
C ASN A 222 9.28 -27.92 23.78
N VAL A 223 8.36 -27.12 23.27
CA VAL A 223 8.56 -25.71 22.97
C VAL A 223 7.49 -24.92 23.70
N VAL A 224 7.91 -23.98 24.54
CA VAL A 224 7.02 -23.11 25.31
C VAL A 224 7.25 -21.66 24.89
N ALA A 225 6.25 -21.03 24.29
CA ALA A 225 6.26 -19.60 24.02
C ALA A 225 5.35 -18.89 25.03
N ASN A 226 5.91 -18.09 25.95
CA ASN A 226 5.19 -17.49 27.06
C ASN A 226 5.28 -15.96 27.07
N VAL A 227 4.12 -15.29 27.12
CA VAL A 227 3.98 -13.84 27.26
C VAL A 227 3.38 -13.50 28.63
N THR A 228 3.92 -12.47 29.28
CA THR A 228 3.37 -11.93 30.54
C THR A 228 2.85 -10.51 30.31
N PHE A 229 1.59 -10.26 30.68
CA PHE A 229 0.93 -8.98 30.51
C PHE A 229 1.11 -8.09 31.73
N LYS A 230 2.23 -7.38 31.76
CA LYS A 230 2.56 -6.47 32.85
C LYS A 230 3.41 -5.32 32.37
N LEU A 231 2.95 -4.09 32.58
CA LEU A 231 3.70 -2.87 32.29
C LEU A 231 4.18 -2.22 33.57
N ASN A 232 5.48 -1.98 33.65
CA ASN A 232 6.14 -1.39 34.80
C ASN A 232 6.72 -0.02 34.43
N ALA A 233 6.55 0.94 35.32
CA ALA A 233 7.31 2.17 35.29
C ALA A 233 8.69 1.92 35.90
N TYR A 234 9.71 2.40 35.22
CA TYR A 234 11.10 2.38 35.65
C TYR A 234 11.63 3.81 35.76
N ARG A 235 12.63 4.00 36.63
CA ARG A 235 13.27 5.31 36.87
C ARG A 235 14.78 5.21 36.79
N LYS A 236 15.43 6.27 36.32
CA LYS A 236 16.89 6.40 36.30
C LYS A 236 17.30 7.72 36.90
N GLU A 237 18.26 7.69 37.83
CA GLU A 237 18.85 8.90 38.40
C GLU A 237 19.61 9.68 37.32
N LEU A 238 19.32 10.97 37.20
CA LEU A 238 20.06 11.86 36.33
C LEU A 238 21.37 12.26 37.03
N LYS A 239 22.49 12.12 36.32
CA LYS A 239 23.81 12.56 36.78
C LYS A 239 24.31 13.69 35.89
N ASP A 240 24.61 14.81 36.50
CA ASP A 240 25.35 15.90 35.86
C ASP A 240 26.86 15.58 35.91
N PRO A 241 27.59 15.62 34.79
CA PRO A 241 29.02 15.30 34.74
C PRO A 241 29.90 16.18 35.64
N VAL A 242 29.42 17.38 36.00
CA VAL A 242 30.14 18.39 36.78
C VAL A 242 29.62 18.48 38.21
N LEU A 243 28.30 18.40 38.41
CA LEU A 243 27.66 18.58 39.72
C LEU A 243 27.35 17.26 40.45
N GLY A 244 27.50 16.10 39.79
CA GLY A 244 27.19 14.79 40.36
C GLY A 244 25.70 14.43 40.25
N THR A 245 25.21 13.56 41.14
CA THR A 245 23.81 13.11 41.12
C THR A 245 22.85 14.29 41.32
N LEU A 246 21.92 14.47 40.40
CA LEU A 246 20.83 15.43 40.51
C LEU A 246 19.65 14.78 41.26
N SER A 247 18.87 15.58 41.98
CA SER A 247 17.64 15.15 42.67
C SER A 247 16.48 14.82 41.71
N GLU A 248 16.78 14.49 40.46
CA GLU A 248 15.82 14.35 39.36
C GLU A 248 15.93 12.95 38.74
N TYR A 249 14.78 12.38 38.42
CA TYR A 249 14.66 11.06 37.81
C TYR A 249 14.07 11.19 36.40
N LYS A 250 14.61 10.43 35.46
CA LYS A 250 13.95 10.13 34.19
C LYS A 250 13.10 8.88 34.37
N TYR A 251 11.85 8.92 33.91
CA TYR A 251 10.92 7.80 33.95
C TYR A 251 10.70 7.23 32.55
N THR A 252 10.35 5.95 32.48
CA THR A 252 9.93 5.24 31.25
C THR A 252 9.00 4.09 31.62
N VAL A 253 8.23 3.58 30.67
CA VAL A 253 7.37 2.40 30.85
C VAL A 253 7.81 1.29 29.90
N SER A 254 7.86 0.05 30.38
CA SER A 254 8.16 -1.15 29.62
C SER A 254 7.70 -2.39 30.41
N ASP A 255 7.56 -3.52 29.75
CA ASP A 255 7.35 -4.83 30.38
C ASP A 255 8.67 -5.45 30.88
N THR A 256 9.80 -5.11 30.26
CA THR A 256 11.14 -5.51 30.70
C THR A 256 11.89 -4.34 31.33
N GLN A 257 12.88 -4.61 32.18
CA GLN A 257 13.65 -3.55 32.84
C GLN A 257 14.70 -2.96 31.89
N PRO A 258 14.61 -1.66 31.53
CA PRO A 258 15.60 -1.05 30.65
C PRO A 258 16.94 -0.89 31.36
N SER A 259 18.03 -1.02 30.60
CA SER A 259 19.38 -0.95 31.15
C SER A 259 19.66 0.38 31.89
N GLY A 260 20.14 0.25 33.13
CA GLY A 260 20.45 1.39 34.00
C GLY A 260 19.24 2.12 34.57
N TYR A 261 18.03 1.58 34.43
CA TYR A 261 16.86 2.01 35.18
C TYR A 261 16.57 1.04 36.33
N GLU A 262 15.88 1.50 37.36
CA GLU A 262 15.39 0.71 38.49
C GLU A 262 13.86 0.64 38.45
N PHE A 263 13.29 -0.47 38.92
CA PHE A 263 11.85 -0.60 39.07
C PHE A 263 11.28 0.50 39.98
N TYR A 264 10.18 1.12 39.54
CA TYR A 264 9.46 2.10 40.33
C TYR A 264 8.10 1.58 40.79
N LYS A 265 7.24 1.15 39.86
CA LYS A 265 5.93 0.52 40.17
C LYS A 265 5.32 -0.16 38.96
N THR A 266 4.38 -1.08 39.18
CA THR A 266 3.47 -1.57 38.14
C THR A 266 2.48 -0.45 37.76
N VAL A 267 2.26 -0.26 36.46
CA VAL A 267 1.33 0.73 35.90
C VAL A 267 0.07 0.04 35.39
N VAL A 268 0.23 -1.05 34.65
CA VAL A 268 -0.87 -1.88 34.13
C VAL A 268 -0.55 -3.34 34.41
N GLU A 269 -1.55 -4.09 34.83
CA GLU A 269 -1.41 -5.52 35.17
C GLU A 269 -2.60 -6.29 34.63
N GLY A 270 -2.30 -7.24 33.74
CA GLY A 270 -3.24 -8.11 33.04
C GLY A 270 -4.01 -7.41 31.93
N VAL A 271 -4.34 -8.18 30.88
CA VAL A 271 -5.28 -7.78 29.83
C VAL A 271 -6.68 -7.83 30.41
N GLU A 272 -7.51 -6.83 30.09
CA GLU A 272 -8.88 -6.71 30.57
C GLU A 272 -9.91 -6.80 29.44
N LYS A 273 -11.19 -6.96 29.82
CA LYS A 273 -12.31 -6.81 28.89
C LYS A 273 -12.25 -5.47 28.15
N GLY A 274 -12.37 -5.53 26.83
CA GLY A 274 -12.29 -4.39 25.93
C GLY A 274 -10.92 -4.24 25.27
N ASP A 275 -9.87 -4.86 25.79
CA ASP A 275 -8.53 -4.75 25.22
C ASP A 275 -8.43 -5.46 23.88
N THR A 276 -7.43 -5.07 23.09
CA THR A 276 -7.05 -5.75 21.86
C THR A 276 -5.60 -6.22 21.97
N VAL A 277 -5.38 -7.51 21.75
CA VAL A 277 -4.06 -8.13 21.84
C VAL A 277 -3.76 -8.87 20.54
N GLU A 278 -2.54 -8.75 20.02
CA GLU A 278 -2.05 -9.55 18.90
C GLU A 278 -1.18 -10.69 19.43
N LEU A 279 -1.74 -11.90 19.48
CA LEU A 279 -1.08 -13.11 19.96
C LEU A 279 -0.73 -14.02 18.78
N PHE A 280 0.57 -14.21 18.54
CA PHE A 280 1.09 -15.17 17.55
C PHE A 280 0.38 -15.07 16.18
N GLY A 281 0.29 -13.85 15.65
CA GLY A 281 -0.35 -13.54 14.36
C GLY A 281 -1.89 -13.43 14.38
N LYS A 282 -2.54 -13.72 15.52
CA LYS A 282 -3.99 -13.55 15.70
C LYS A 282 -4.30 -12.29 16.49
N THR A 283 -5.04 -11.36 15.88
CA THR A 283 -5.60 -10.20 16.61
C THR A 283 -6.87 -10.62 17.34
N ILE A 284 -6.87 -10.44 18.66
CA ILE A 284 -7.94 -10.83 19.58
C ILE A 284 -8.48 -9.58 20.25
N LYS A 285 -9.74 -9.25 19.98
CA LYS A 285 -10.50 -8.25 20.74
C LYS A 285 -11.22 -8.95 21.88
N VAL A 286 -10.82 -8.65 23.11
CA VAL A 286 -11.28 -9.33 24.32
C VAL A 286 -12.68 -8.85 24.69
N LEU A 287 -13.66 -9.75 24.66
CA LEU A 287 -15.06 -9.49 25.01
C LEU A 287 -15.36 -9.88 26.47
N ASP A 288 -14.70 -10.92 26.97
CA ASP A 288 -14.78 -11.37 28.35
C ASP A 288 -13.56 -12.21 28.75
N ILE A 289 -13.25 -12.27 30.04
CA ILE A 289 -12.22 -13.13 30.62
C ILE A 289 -12.79 -13.75 31.88
N GLY A 290 -12.74 -15.06 31.99
CA GLY A 290 -13.37 -15.75 33.11
C GLY A 290 -12.81 -17.13 33.38
N VAL A 291 -13.52 -17.84 34.23
CA VAL A 291 -13.27 -19.23 34.58
C VAL A 291 -14.62 -19.95 34.57
N ASP A 292 -14.77 -20.94 33.69
CA ASP A 292 -15.95 -21.80 33.60
C ASP A 292 -15.60 -23.17 34.19
N ASP A 293 -16.32 -23.62 35.23
CA ASP A 293 -16.09 -24.91 35.91
C ASP A 293 -14.63 -25.19 36.34
N GLY A 294 -13.85 -24.13 36.58
CA GLY A 294 -12.44 -24.21 36.99
C GLY A 294 -11.44 -24.05 35.86
N THR A 295 -11.90 -24.01 34.60
CA THR A 295 -11.07 -23.82 33.41
C THR A 295 -11.09 -22.34 33.00
N PRO A 296 -9.93 -21.66 33.00
CA PRO A 296 -9.82 -20.30 32.49
C PRO A 296 -10.23 -20.19 31.01
N TYR A 297 -10.76 -19.04 30.62
CA TYR A 297 -11.04 -18.74 29.20
C TYR A 297 -10.87 -17.27 28.87
N ILE A 298 -10.65 -17.02 27.57
CA ILE A 298 -10.77 -15.72 26.92
C ILE A 298 -11.90 -15.82 25.90
N GLU A 299 -12.87 -14.93 26.00
CA GLU A 299 -13.90 -14.76 24.98
C GLU A 299 -13.53 -13.59 24.08
N TYR A 300 -13.61 -13.80 22.77
CA TYR A 300 -13.18 -12.83 21.76
C TYR A 300 -14.16 -12.76 20.60
N GLY A 301 -14.10 -11.66 19.86
CA GLY A 301 -14.95 -11.44 18.69
C GLY A 301 -14.95 -9.98 18.25
N ASN A 302 -15.81 -9.62 17.31
CA ASN A 302 -15.95 -8.25 16.84
C ASN A 302 -16.84 -7.44 17.79
N ASP A 303 -16.33 -6.32 18.30
CA ASP A 303 -17.09 -5.38 19.12
C ASP A 303 -17.50 -4.15 18.30
N TRP A 304 -18.80 -3.98 18.08
CA TRP A 304 -19.36 -2.86 17.32
C TRP A 304 -19.74 -1.67 18.21
N GLY A 305 -19.53 -1.79 19.53
CA GLY A 305 -19.91 -0.78 20.50
C GLY A 305 -21.43 -0.60 20.63
N ASP A 306 -21.82 0.52 21.22
CA ASP A 306 -23.22 0.87 21.42
C ASP A 306 -23.78 1.74 20.28
N THR A 307 -25.08 1.57 19.99
CA THR A 307 -25.76 2.38 18.97
C THR A 307 -27.25 2.44 19.20
N TYR A 308 -27.85 3.53 18.71
CA TYR A 308 -29.29 3.67 18.64
C TYR A 308 -29.86 3.05 17.35
N ILE A 309 -31.02 2.39 17.47
CA ILE A 309 -31.83 1.92 16.34
C ILE A 309 -33.28 2.35 16.59
N ASP A 310 -33.87 3.07 15.64
CA ASP A 310 -35.25 3.52 15.74
C ASP A 310 -36.24 2.38 15.49
N SER A 311 -37.41 2.47 16.13
CA SER A 311 -38.50 1.53 15.91
C SER A 311 -38.90 1.44 14.44
N GLY A 312 -39.05 0.21 13.93
CA GLY A 312 -39.33 -0.09 12.53
C GLY A 312 -38.12 0.04 11.60
N LYS A 313 -36.93 0.41 12.11
CA LYS A 313 -35.68 0.47 11.35
C LYS A 313 -34.79 -0.73 11.64
N SER A 314 -33.81 -0.93 10.77
CA SER A 314 -32.78 -1.95 10.90
C SER A 314 -31.39 -1.36 10.77
N LYS A 315 -30.42 -2.04 11.38
CA LYS A 315 -29.00 -1.74 11.26
C LYS A 315 -28.20 -3.03 11.12
N THR A 316 -27.15 -2.98 10.30
CA THR A 316 -26.32 -4.14 9.94
C THR A 316 -24.96 -4.07 10.64
N PHE A 317 -24.46 -5.22 11.09
CA PHE A 317 -23.22 -5.44 11.82
C PHE A 317 -22.56 -6.72 11.26
N GLY A 318 -21.55 -6.56 10.42
CA GLY A 318 -21.02 -7.67 9.62
C GLY A 318 -22.12 -8.33 8.78
N ASP A 319 -22.26 -9.64 8.91
CA ASP A 319 -23.29 -10.43 8.21
C ASP A 319 -24.65 -10.47 8.91
N TYR A 320 -24.80 -9.74 10.03
CA TYR A 320 -25.98 -9.74 10.86
C TYR A 320 -26.77 -8.44 10.74
N THR A 321 -28.09 -8.49 10.84
CA THR A 321 -28.96 -7.31 10.83
C THR A 321 -29.93 -7.37 11.99
N ILE A 322 -30.00 -6.28 12.76
CA ILE A 322 -30.96 -6.11 13.86
C ILE A 322 -32.03 -5.13 13.39
N LYS A 323 -33.30 -5.52 13.50
CA LYS A 323 -34.47 -4.69 13.26
C LYS A 323 -35.31 -4.56 14.52
N VAL A 324 -35.68 -3.34 14.87
CA VAL A 324 -36.55 -3.07 16.01
C VAL A 324 -38.00 -3.25 15.55
N LEU A 325 -38.67 -4.29 16.05
CA LEU A 325 -40.06 -4.54 15.73
C LEU A 325 -41.00 -3.74 16.62
N ASP A 326 -40.74 -3.70 17.92
CA ASP A 326 -41.58 -3.00 18.89
C ASP A 326 -40.81 -2.66 20.17
N ILE A 327 -41.30 -1.69 20.93
CA ILE A 327 -40.78 -1.29 22.24
C ILE A 327 -41.97 -1.23 23.20
N ASP A 328 -41.85 -1.82 24.38
CA ASP A 328 -42.96 -1.87 25.31
C ASP A 328 -43.31 -0.48 25.88
N VAL A 329 -44.55 -0.34 26.35
CA VAL A 329 -45.09 0.93 26.85
C VAL A 329 -44.31 1.47 28.06
N ASN A 330 -43.72 0.56 28.83
CA ASN A 330 -42.95 0.88 30.02
C ASN A 330 -41.47 1.22 29.72
N GLN A 331 -41.02 1.13 28.47
CA GLN A 331 -39.65 1.46 28.05
C GLN A 331 -38.57 0.59 28.73
N GLU A 332 -38.91 -0.66 29.02
CA GLU A 332 -38.00 -1.63 29.65
C GLU A 332 -37.74 -2.82 28.73
N LYS A 333 -38.51 -3.00 27.65
CA LYS A 333 -38.40 -4.15 26.75
C LYS A 333 -38.43 -3.74 25.29
N ALA A 334 -37.66 -4.47 24.49
CA ALA A 334 -37.68 -4.36 23.05
C ALA A 334 -37.88 -5.73 22.40
N LEU A 335 -38.71 -5.75 21.35
CA LEU A 335 -38.86 -6.88 20.45
C LEU A 335 -37.97 -6.64 19.23
N LEU A 336 -36.97 -7.49 19.03
CA LEU A 336 -35.99 -7.37 17.97
C LEU A 336 -36.09 -8.57 17.02
N GLU A 337 -36.00 -8.32 15.72
CA GLU A 337 -35.75 -9.34 14.70
C GLU A 337 -34.27 -9.29 14.35
N VAL A 338 -33.57 -10.41 14.54
CA VAL A 338 -32.16 -10.55 14.25
C VAL A 338 -31.99 -11.56 13.12
N SER A 339 -31.45 -11.09 12.00
CA SER A 339 -31.15 -11.91 10.83
C SER A 339 -29.64 -12.15 10.73
N GLY A 340 -29.24 -13.36 10.36
CA GLY A 340 -27.86 -13.75 10.08
C GLY A 340 -27.77 -14.80 8.97
N PRO A 341 -26.56 -15.30 8.67
CA PRO A 341 -26.35 -16.25 7.56
C PRO A 341 -27.15 -17.55 7.67
N THR A 342 -27.43 -18.00 8.90
CA THR A 342 -28.10 -19.27 9.18
C THR A 342 -29.62 -19.15 9.33
N GLY A 343 -30.17 -17.93 9.36
CA GLY A 343 -31.61 -17.71 9.49
C GLY A 343 -31.98 -16.38 10.13
N THR A 344 -33.20 -16.30 10.65
CA THR A 344 -33.73 -15.13 11.35
C THR A 344 -34.44 -15.57 12.61
N GLU A 345 -34.16 -14.90 13.72
CA GLU A 345 -34.78 -15.13 15.02
C GLU A 345 -35.41 -13.84 15.55
N THR A 346 -36.52 -13.99 16.28
CA THR A 346 -37.14 -12.88 17.00
C THR A 346 -36.87 -13.04 18.49
N VAL A 347 -36.32 -11.99 19.11
CA VAL A 347 -35.94 -11.99 20.53
C VAL A 347 -36.60 -10.85 21.28
N THR A 348 -36.95 -11.09 22.54
CA THR A 348 -37.38 -10.04 23.47
C THR A 348 -36.29 -9.84 24.51
N LEU A 349 -35.78 -8.61 24.59
CA LEU A 349 -34.77 -8.22 25.58
C LEU A 349 -35.40 -7.30 26.61
N ASN A 350 -34.87 -7.31 27.83
CA ASN A 350 -35.29 -6.45 28.93
C ASN A 350 -34.08 -5.82 29.59
N THR A 351 -34.05 -4.49 29.73
CA THR A 351 -32.89 -3.72 30.20
C THR A 351 -32.32 -4.18 31.55
N GLU A 352 -33.13 -4.80 32.42
CA GLU A 352 -32.68 -5.23 33.76
C GLU A 352 -32.59 -6.76 33.93
N LYS A 353 -33.63 -7.50 33.53
CA LYS A 353 -33.78 -8.93 33.87
C LYS A 353 -33.14 -9.87 32.86
N SER A 354 -33.09 -9.47 31.60
CA SER A 354 -32.56 -10.27 30.50
C SER A 354 -32.09 -9.35 29.38
N PRO A 355 -31.07 -8.52 29.63
CA PRO A 355 -30.64 -7.50 28.68
C PRO A 355 -29.91 -8.10 27.50
N THR A 356 -29.27 -9.26 27.69
CA THR A 356 -28.36 -9.85 26.71
C THR A 356 -28.89 -11.16 26.15
N LYS A 357 -28.71 -11.36 24.84
CA LYS A 357 -28.94 -12.65 24.17
C LYS A 357 -27.86 -12.90 23.13
N THR A 358 -27.26 -14.09 23.19
CA THR A 358 -26.40 -14.64 22.13
C THR A 358 -27.25 -15.54 21.22
N LEU A 359 -27.07 -15.39 19.91
CA LEU A 359 -27.81 -16.08 18.85
C LEU A 359 -26.83 -16.75 17.87
N PHE A 360 -27.35 -17.70 17.09
CA PHE A 360 -26.59 -18.41 16.05
C PHE A 360 -25.27 -19.02 16.53
N ASN A 361 -25.27 -19.59 17.74
CA ASN A 361 -24.10 -20.24 18.35
C ASN A 361 -22.84 -19.36 18.42
N GLY A 362 -23.00 -18.14 18.96
CA GLY A 362 -21.89 -17.17 19.04
C GLY A 362 -21.84 -16.19 17.87
N GLY A 363 -22.64 -16.39 16.82
CA GLY A 363 -22.66 -15.48 15.67
C GLY A 363 -22.94 -14.01 16.02
N ILE A 364 -23.89 -13.75 16.92
CA ILE A 364 -24.16 -12.38 17.40
C ILE A 364 -24.65 -12.39 18.85
N ARG A 365 -24.13 -11.47 19.66
CA ARG A 365 -24.68 -11.09 20.96
C ARG A 365 -25.22 -9.68 20.90
N VAL A 366 -26.46 -9.53 21.35
CA VAL A 366 -27.14 -8.23 21.45
C VAL A 366 -27.46 -7.98 22.92
N THR A 367 -26.99 -6.84 23.43
CA THR A 367 -27.30 -6.34 24.77
C THR A 367 -28.16 -5.09 24.65
N LEU A 368 -29.39 -5.14 25.17
CA LEU A 368 -30.25 -3.97 25.29
C LEU A 368 -29.81 -3.14 26.50
N LEU A 369 -29.26 -1.96 26.23
CA LEU A 369 -28.75 -1.05 27.26
C LEU A 369 -29.83 -0.08 27.73
N ASP A 370 -30.66 0.43 26.82
CA ASP A 370 -31.65 1.46 27.11
C ASP A 370 -32.77 1.47 26.06
N THR A 371 -33.92 2.07 26.40
CA THR A 371 -34.93 2.46 25.42
C THR A 371 -35.33 3.91 25.65
N PHE A 372 -35.51 4.66 24.57
CA PHE A 372 -35.67 6.11 24.62
C PHE A 372 -36.83 6.59 23.73
N ILE A 373 -37.50 7.66 24.16
CA ILE A 373 -38.50 8.38 23.37
C ILE A 373 -37.99 9.79 23.07
N GLY A 374 -37.72 10.05 21.79
CA GLY A 374 -37.30 11.37 21.32
C GLY A 374 -38.39 12.43 21.37
N ILE A 375 -37.97 13.71 21.31
CA ILE A 375 -38.82 14.92 21.30
C ILE A 375 -39.78 15.05 20.09
N GLY A 376 -39.95 13.99 19.29
CA GLY A 376 -40.93 13.88 18.20
C GLY A 376 -41.80 12.62 18.27
N GLY A 377 -41.77 11.86 19.38
CA GLY A 377 -42.52 10.61 19.53
C GLY A 377 -41.88 9.38 18.88
N THR A 378 -40.65 9.52 18.36
CA THR A 378 -39.85 8.40 17.84
C THR A 378 -39.29 7.59 19.00
N THR A 379 -39.62 6.31 19.06
CA THR A 379 -39.07 5.36 20.03
C THR A 379 -37.83 4.68 19.43
N SER A 380 -36.77 4.57 20.22
CA SER A 380 -35.49 3.97 19.79
C SER A 380 -34.94 3.08 20.90
N VAL A 381 -34.17 2.07 20.53
CA VAL A 381 -33.40 1.25 21.47
C VAL A 381 -31.94 1.62 21.40
N LYS A 382 -31.24 1.57 22.53
CA LYS A 382 -29.78 1.56 22.58
C LYS A 382 -29.32 0.13 22.78
N VAL A 383 -28.56 -0.40 21.82
CA VAL A 383 -28.02 -1.76 21.86
C VAL A 383 -26.50 -1.73 21.76
N GLU A 384 -25.84 -2.59 22.52
CA GLU A 384 -24.45 -3.00 22.30
C GLU A 384 -24.45 -4.32 21.51
N VAL A 385 -23.58 -4.40 20.50
CA VAL A 385 -23.57 -5.52 19.55
C VAL A 385 -22.16 -6.08 19.42
N GLN A 386 -22.06 -7.41 19.58
CA GLN A 386 -20.82 -8.16 19.37
C GLN A 386 -21.11 -9.29 18.37
N THR A 387 -20.20 -9.56 17.43
CA THR A 387 -20.38 -10.62 16.42
C THR A 387 -19.18 -11.57 16.40
N ASP A 388 -19.37 -12.74 15.80
CA ASP A 388 -18.31 -13.73 15.57
C ASP A 388 -17.60 -14.12 16.88
N ILE A 389 -18.42 -14.37 17.90
CA ILE A 389 -17.97 -14.60 19.27
C ILE A 389 -17.52 -16.04 19.41
N ASP A 390 -16.32 -16.20 19.94
CA ASP A 390 -15.71 -17.49 20.19
C ASP A 390 -14.89 -17.45 21.48
N ARG A 391 -14.46 -18.62 21.96
CA ARG A 391 -13.73 -18.78 23.21
C ARG A 391 -12.47 -19.61 23.01
N ILE A 392 -11.43 -19.25 23.75
CA ILE A 392 -10.24 -20.07 23.92
C ILE A 392 -10.23 -20.47 25.38
N TYR A 393 -10.32 -21.77 25.66
CA TYR A 393 -10.12 -22.30 27.01
C TYR A 393 -8.64 -22.64 27.24
N ASP A 394 -8.26 -22.69 28.50
CA ASP A 394 -7.00 -23.30 28.92
C ASP A 394 -6.96 -24.77 28.45
N GLU A 395 -5.80 -25.20 27.97
CA GLU A 395 -5.56 -26.51 27.34
C GLU A 395 -6.25 -26.75 25.98
N ASP A 396 -6.90 -25.74 25.38
CA ASP A 396 -7.43 -25.85 24.01
C ASP A 396 -6.33 -25.68 22.96
N GLU A 397 -6.50 -26.34 21.82
CA GLU A 397 -5.71 -26.07 20.61
C GLU A 397 -6.01 -24.65 20.10
N PHE A 398 -5.00 -23.78 20.13
CA PHE A 398 -5.12 -22.39 19.70
C PHE A 398 -4.83 -22.22 18.20
N MET A 399 -3.90 -23.02 17.70
CA MET A 399 -3.53 -23.14 16.29
C MET A 399 -2.99 -24.55 16.04
N PRO A 400 -2.93 -25.04 14.79
CA PRO A 400 -2.57 -26.42 14.48
C PRO A 400 -1.32 -26.92 15.21
N GLY A 401 -1.48 -27.89 16.12
CA GLY A 401 -0.40 -28.50 16.89
C GLY A 401 0.12 -27.67 18.08
N TRP A 402 -0.57 -26.57 18.46
CA TRP A 402 -0.19 -25.72 19.59
C TRP A 402 -1.35 -25.53 20.57
N ILE A 403 -1.11 -25.91 21.82
CA ILE A 403 -2.04 -25.83 22.94
C ILE A 403 -1.83 -24.52 23.71
N ALA A 404 -2.91 -23.80 23.97
CA ALA A 404 -2.90 -22.59 24.78
C ALA A 404 -2.97 -22.89 26.28
N HIS A 405 -2.21 -22.11 27.05
CA HIS A 405 -2.26 -22.08 28.50
C HIS A 405 -2.53 -20.66 28.98
N LEU A 406 -3.44 -20.50 29.94
CA LEU A 406 -4.01 -19.21 30.34
C LEU A 406 -3.82 -18.95 31.84
N GLY A 407 -3.16 -17.84 32.16
CA GLY A 407 -3.08 -17.33 33.52
C GLY A 407 -4.15 -16.29 33.80
N VAL A 408 -5.31 -16.68 34.35
CA VAL A 408 -6.38 -15.74 34.69
C VAL A 408 -6.47 -15.48 36.20
N ASP A 409 -6.55 -14.20 36.58
CA ASP A 409 -6.85 -13.78 37.95
C ASP A 409 -7.75 -12.54 37.95
N ASN A 410 -8.75 -12.52 38.84
CA ASN A 410 -9.67 -11.39 39.03
C ASN A 410 -10.28 -10.81 37.72
N GLY A 411 -10.60 -11.67 36.75
CA GLY A 411 -11.16 -11.26 35.45
C GLY A 411 -10.16 -10.62 34.50
N LYS A 412 -8.85 -10.86 34.73
CA LYS A 412 -7.76 -10.40 33.88
C LYS A 412 -6.89 -11.55 33.43
N LEU A 413 -6.35 -11.45 32.22
CA LEU A 413 -5.35 -12.38 31.71
C LEU A 413 -3.95 -11.85 32.05
N LEU A 414 -3.27 -12.52 32.97
CA LEU A 414 -1.94 -12.16 33.46
C LEU A 414 -0.82 -12.67 32.55
N TRP A 415 -0.98 -13.87 31.98
CA TRP A 415 -0.03 -14.46 31.06
C TRP A 415 -0.75 -15.43 30.11
N PHE A 416 -0.13 -15.67 28.96
CA PHE A 416 -0.59 -16.60 27.94
C PHE A 416 0.62 -17.39 27.43
N ALA A 417 0.50 -18.70 27.28
CA ALA A 417 1.57 -19.51 26.71
C ALA A 417 1.05 -20.47 25.64
N LEU A 418 1.92 -20.83 24.70
CA LEU A 418 1.72 -21.93 23.75
C LEU A 418 2.70 -23.05 24.05
N THR A 419 2.22 -24.29 23.96
CA THR A 419 3.06 -25.49 23.96
C THR A 419 2.74 -26.37 22.75
N ASN A 420 3.73 -27.03 22.16
CA ASN A 420 3.45 -28.04 21.14
C ASN A 420 2.63 -29.20 21.74
N GLU A 421 1.67 -29.72 20.99
CA GLU A 421 0.82 -30.84 21.41
C GLU A 421 1.58 -32.17 21.41
N GLU A 422 2.37 -32.38 20.37
CA GLU A 422 3.22 -33.56 20.17
C GLU A 422 4.65 -33.12 19.85
N GLU A 423 5.60 -34.04 20.01
CA GLU A 423 6.99 -33.85 19.59
C GLU A 423 7.05 -33.41 18.11
N LEU A 424 7.88 -32.41 17.84
CA LEU A 424 8.03 -31.85 16.50
C LEU A 424 9.18 -32.57 15.77
N GLU A 425 8.92 -33.14 14.59
CA GLU A 425 9.95 -33.78 13.77
C GLU A 425 9.93 -33.21 12.35
N GLY A 426 11.11 -32.85 11.84
CA GLY A 426 11.25 -32.44 10.44
C GLY A 426 12.62 -31.87 10.10
N LYS A 427 12.89 -31.73 8.80
CA LYS A 427 14.03 -30.93 8.31
C LYS A 427 13.81 -29.44 8.49
N GLU A 428 12.54 -29.05 8.50
CA GLU A 428 12.07 -27.69 8.73
C GLU A 428 10.93 -27.79 9.74
N ILE A 429 11.12 -27.24 10.94
CA ILE A 429 10.12 -27.25 12.01
C ILE A 429 9.57 -25.83 12.16
N LYS A 430 8.25 -25.68 12.05
CA LYS A 430 7.60 -24.38 12.22
C LYS A 430 7.24 -24.16 13.69
N LEU A 431 7.69 -23.05 14.25
CA LEU A 431 7.39 -22.64 15.61
C LEU A 431 6.29 -21.57 15.59
N PHE A 432 5.08 -21.97 16.03
CA PHE A 432 3.87 -21.13 16.19
C PHE A 432 3.65 -20.13 15.04
N ASP A 433 3.82 -20.62 13.79
CA ASP A 433 3.72 -19.88 12.53
C ASP A 433 4.48 -18.54 12.50
N THR A 434 5.57 -18.43 13.27
CA THR A 434 6.41 -17.23 13.36
C THR A 434 7.85 -17.51 12.93
N TYR A 435 8.42 -18.63 13.40
CA TYR A 435 9.79 -19.02 13.08
C TYR A 435 9.86 -20.37 12.39
N VAL A 436 10.95 -20.58 11.69
CA VAL A 436 11.41 -21.86 11.18
C VAL A 436 12.63 -22.26 11.98
N MET A 437 12.70 -23.53 12.36
CA MET A 437 13.90 -24.15 12.87
C MET A 437 14.42 -25.20 11.88
N ASP A 438 15.68 -25.07 11.49
CA ASP A 438 16.33 -25.94 10.52
C ASP A 438 17.81 -26.15 10.86
N TYR A 439 18.34 -27.31 10.50
CA TYR A 439 19.77 -27.58 10.63
C TYR A 439 20.49 -27.09 9.37
N THR A 440 21.54 -26.31 9.57
CA THR A 440 22.42 -25.85 8.48
C THR A 440 23.87 -26.19 8.82
N ALA A 441 24.61 -26.69 7.82
CA ALA A 441 26.05 -26.88 7.89
C ALA A 441 26.77 -26.30 6.67
N ASP A 442 27.80 -25.50 6.92
CA ASP A 442 28.71 -24.94 5.93
C ASP A 442 29.99 -25.77 5.86
N ILE A 443 30.07 -26.67 4.88
CA ILE A 443 31.20 -27.60 4.72
C ILE A 443 32.21 -27.09 3.69
N MET A 444 33.46 -26.95 4.12
CA MET A 444 34.60 -26.54 3.31
C MET A 444 35.55 -27.72 3.09
N LYS A 445 35.84 -28.06 1.82
CA LYS A 445 36.74 -29.18 1.48
C LYS A 445 38.00 -28.69 0.76
N LYS A 446 39.15 -29.27 1.11
CA LYS A 446 40.43 -29.01 0.44
C LYS A 446 41.24 -30.28 0.26
N LYS A 447 41.53 -30.61 -1.00
CA LYS A 447 42.43 -31.72 -1.35
C LYS A 447 43.89 -31.31 -1.15
N ASN A 448 44.65 -32.12 -0.42
CA ASN A 448 46.08 -31.95 -0.26
C ASN A 448 46.82 -32.59 -1.45
N PRO A 449 47.63 -31.81 -2.20
CA PRO A 449 48.32 -32.30 -3.39
C PRO A 449 49.42 -33.34 -3.09
N ASP A 450 49.94 -33.39 -1.86
CA ASP A 450 51.10 -34.21 -1.50
C ASP A 450 50.73 -35.64 -1.06
N ASN A 451 49.52 -35.84 -0.52
CA ASN A 451 49.07 -37.14 0.01
C ASN A 451 47.73 -37.63 -0.56
N ASP A 452 47.14 -36.88 -1.50
CA ASP A 452 45.84 -37.15 -2.14
C ASP A 452 44.64 -37.19 -1.16
N LYS A 453 44.84 -36.90 0.13
CA LYS A 453 43.78 -36.82 1.15
C LYS A 453 42.97 -35.53 0.98
N THR A 454 41.66 -35.61 1.24
CA THR A 454 40.78 -34.44 1.34
C THR A 454 40.58 -34.09 2.79
N TYR A 455 40.89 -32.85 3.16
CA TYR A 455 40.60 -32.29 4.47
C TYR A 455 39.29 -31.52 4.40
N ALA A 456 38.50 -31.58 5.47
CA ALA A 456 37.26 -30.81 5.57
C ALA A 456 37.24 -29.97 6.84
N ALA A 457 36.61 -28.80 6.73
CA ALA A 457 36.20 -27.96 7.83
C ALA A 457 34.68 -27.77 7.74
N MET A 458 34.00 -27.55 8.85
CA MET A 458 32.55 -27.38 8.93
C MET A 458 32.22 -26.40 10.06
N GLU A 459 31.21 -25.59 9.80
CA GLU A 459 30.47 -24.83 10.80
C GLU A 459 29.00 -25.25 10.69
N ALA A 460 28.33 -25.52 11.80
CA ALA A 460 26.96 -26.01 11.81
C ALA A 460 26.14 -25.45 12.97
N TRP A 461 24.87 -25.20 12.70
CA TRP A 461 23.91 -24.61 13.62
C TRP A 461 22.52 -25.19 13.42
N VAL A 462 21.74 -25.19 14.49
CA VAL A 462 20.28 -25.21 14.38
C VAL A 462 19.82 -23.76 14.35
N LYS A 463 19.40 -23.31 13.17
CA LYS A 463 18.95 -21.95 12.93
C LYS A 463 17.53 -21.74 13.40
N ILE A 464 17.21 -20.53 13.87
CA ILE A 464 15.85 -20.15 14.26
C ILE A 464 15.49 -18.85 13.56
N ASP A 465 15.11 -18.95 12.29
CA ASP A 465 14.87 -17.80 11.42
C ASP A 465 13.39 -17.40 11.38
N PRO A 466 13.05 -16.11 11.24
CA PRO A 466 11.66 -15.69 10.99
C PRO A 466 11.15 -16.21 9.64
N ILE A 467 9.93 -16.77 9.61
CA ILE A 467 9.32 -17.34 8.37
C ILE A 467 9.26 -16.31 7.24
N ALA A 468 9.05 -15.03 7.57
CA ALA A 468 8.95 -13.96 6.60
C ALA A 468 9.51 -12.64 7.14
N PRO A 469 10.13 -11.83 6.26
CA PRO A 469 10.61 -10.50 6.63
C PRO A 469 9.45 -9.56 6.95
N LYS A 470 9.61 -8.70 7.96
CA LYS A 470 8.62 -7.69 8.35
C LYS A 470 9.10 -6.31 7.88
N TRP A 471 8.47 -5.77 6.84
CA TRP A 471 8.91 -4.52 6.24
C TRP A 471 8.29 -3.28 6.90
N GLU A 472 9.13 -2.44 7.49
CA GLU A 472 8.76 -1.06 7.83
C GLU A 472 9.22 -0.11 6.72
N TYR A 473 8.42 0.93 6.45
CA TYR A 473 8.67 1.88 5.36
C TYR A 473 8.81 3.30 5.90
N THR A 474 10.00 3.87 5.78
CA THR A 474 10.27 5.26 6.17
C THR A 474 10.51 6.11 4.92
N THR A 475 9.98 7.33 4.93
CA THR A 475 10.15 8.29 3.84
C THR A 475 11.21 9.31 4.23
N TYR A 476 12.29 9.36 3.47
CA TYR A 476 13.39 10.29 3.69
C TYR A 476 13.49 11.32 2.57
N LYS A 477 13.92 12.51 2.93
CA LYS A 477 14.26 13.63 2.04
C LYS A 477 15.77 13.81 2.00
N GLU A 478 16.23 14.60 1.04
CA GLU A 478 17.62 15.03 0.97
C GLU A 478 18.04 15.72 2.27
N GLY A 479 19.12 15.25 2.88
CA GLY A 479 19.63 15.70 4.18
C GLY A 479 19.17 14.90 5.40
N ASP A 480 18.20 13.99 5.26
CA ASP A 480 17.77 13.14 6.39
C ASP A 480 18.77 12.00 6.63
N GLU A 481 19.01 11.69 7.91
CA GLU A 481 19.77 10.51 8.36
C GLU A 481 18.86 9.28 8.34
N ILE A 482 19.38 8.12 7.93
CA ILE A 482 18.63 6.87 7.89
C ILE A 482 18.74 6.20 9.26
N ASP A 483 17.60 6.01 9.92
CA ASP A 483 17.50 5.46 11.27
C ASP A 483 18.36 4.19 11.46
N ASP A 484 19.06 4.13 12.60
CA ASP A 484 19.98 3.05 13.01
C ASP A 484 21.16 2.82 12.06
N THR A 485 21.53 3.81 11.26
CA THR A 485 22.72 3.76 10.39
C THR A 485 23.46 5.10 10.37
N ASP A 486 24.74 5.09 10.00
CA ASP A 486 25.53 6.31 9.77
C ASP A 486 25.33 6.92 8.36
N TYR A 487 24.28 6.53 7.63
CA TYR A 487 24.02 6.99 6.25
C TYR A 487 23.06 8.18 6.21
N ILE A 488 23.36 9.15 5.35
CA ILE A 488 22.52 10.33 5.09
C ILE A 488 22.09 10.33 3.61
N VAL A 489 20.86 10.75 3.33
CA VAL A 489 20.37 10.93 1.96
C VAL A 489 21.03 12.17 1.34
N ASP A 490 22.16 11.98 0.68
CA ASP A 490 22.96 13.07 0.09
C ASP A 490 22.25 13.80 -1.06
N ASN A 491 21.61 13.08 -1.99
CA ASN A 491 20.90 13.69 -3.12
C ASN A 491 19.84 12.77 -3.73
N ILE A 492 18.72 13.35 -4.22
CA ILE A 492 17.67 12.61 -4.95
C ILE A 492 17.53 13.12 -6.38
N LYS A 493 17.78 12.25 -7.37
CA LYS A 493 17.65 12.58 -8.80
C LYS A 493 16.35 12.04 -9.38
N ALA A 494 15.46 12.93 -9.84
CA ALA A 494 14.19 12.57 -10.47
C ALA A 494 13.99 13.31 -11.81
N SER A 495 13.35 12.65 -12.78
CA SER A 495 13.05 13.20 -14.11
C SER A 495 11.56 13.06 -14.43
N ALA A 496 10.94 14.12 -14.97
CA ALA A 496 9.55 14.10 -15.42
C ALA A 496 9.39 13.32 -16.74
N SER A 497 8.32 12.54 -16.85
CA SER A 497 7.92 11.88 -18.10
C SER A 497 6.41 12.04 -18.30
N PRO A 498 5.96 12.80 -19.32
CA PRO A 498 6.77 13.51 -20.32
C PRO A 498 7.48 14.75 -19.75
N ALA A 499 8.59 15.15 -20.37
CA ALA A 499 9.38 16.31 -19.95
C ALA A 499 8.70 17.66 -20.26
N LYS A 500 7.69 17.67 -21.14
CA LYS A 500 6.95 18.85 -21.56
C LYS A 500 5.44 18.61 -21.54
N ALA A 501 4.68 19.66 -21.26
CA ALA A 501 3.22 19.66 -21.27
C ALA A 501 2.68 20.78 -22.18
N ALA A 502 1.62 20.47 -22.92
CA ALA A 502 0.88 21.45 -23.73
C ALA A 502 0.02 22.36 -22.83
N VAL A 503 0.10 23.66 -23.05
CA VAL A 503 -0.67 24.70 -22.40
C VAL A 503 -1.56 25.33 -23.45
N VAL A 504 -2.87 25.09 -23.34
CA VAL A 504 -3.88 25.61 -24.26
C VAL A 504 -4.01 27.12 -24.11
N SER A 505 -3.93 27.84 -25.22
CA SER A 505 -4.20 29.27 -25.31
C SER A 505 -5.71 29.49 -25.45
N LYS A 506 -6.27 30.47 -24.72
CA LYS A 506 -7.69 30.81 -24.83
C LYS A 506 -7.93 31.68 -26.06
N ILE A 507 -8.97 31.36 -26.84
CA ILE A 507 -9.48 32.25 -27.90
C ILE A 507 -10.19 33.42 -27.22
N THR A 508 -9.68 34.64 -27.37
CA THR A 508 -10.26 35.86 -26.78
C THR A 508 -11.16 36.63 -27.75
N THR A 509 -11.13 36.32 -29.04
CA THR A 509 -11.90 37.00 -30.09
C THR A 509 -12.44 35.99 -31.11
N PRO A 510 -13.69 36.15 -31.61
CA PRO A 510 -14.19 35.32 -32.70
C PRO A 510 -13.28 35.42 -33.93
N ILE A 511 -12.89 34.26 -34.47
CA ILE A 511 -12.08 34.19 -35.69
C ILE A 511 -12.94 34.15 -36.96
N THR A 512 -14.25 33.94 -36.84
CA THR A 512 -15.20 33.97 -37.97
C THR A 512 -15.88 35.33 -38.07
N VAL A 513 -15.89 35.92 -39.26
CA VAL A 513 -16.45 37.24 -39.58
C VAL A 513 -17.29 37.17 -40.86
N LEU A 514 -18.22 38.11 -41.04
CA LEU A 514 -19.00 38.21 -42.28
C LEU A 514 -18.24 39.01 -43.35
N ASP A 515 -18.46 38.66 -44.61
CA ASP A 515 -17.87 39.36 -45.76
C ASP A 515 -18.21 40.86 -45.78
N THR A 516 -19.46 41.23 -45.43
CA THR A 516 -19.91 42.62 -45.33
C THR A 516 -19.16 43.40 -44.27
N GLU A 517 -18.81 42.77 -43.14
CA GLU A 517 -18.06 43.41 -42.06
C GLU A 517 -16.64 43.77 -42.52
N LEU A 518 -15.99 42.89 -43.30
CA LEU A 518 -14.69 43.19 -43.88
C LEU A 518 -14.75 44.19 -45.03
N MET A 519 -15.77 44.11 -45.88
CA MET A 519 -15.96 45.07 -46.97
C MET A 519 -16.27 46.48 -46.45
N GLU A 520 -16.98 46.62 -45.34
CA GLU A 520 -17.20 47.91 -44.66
C GLU A 520 -15.92 48.47 -44.03
N GLN A 521 -15.05 47.62 -43.49
CA GLN A 521 -13.76 48.02 -42.93
C GLN A 521 -12.77 48.49 -44.02
N GLY A 522 -12.82 47.85 -45.18
CA GLY A 522 -11.90 48.03 -46.30
C GLY A 522 -10.84 46.94 -46.34
N LEU A 523 -10.59 46.36 -47.52
CA LEU A 523 -9.62 45.27 -47.70
C LEU A 523 -8.18 45.71 -47.39
N ASP A 524 -7.86 46.99 -47.60
CA ASP A 524 -6.59 47.63 -47.25
C ASP A 524 -6.38 47.81 -45.74
N LYS A 525 -7.32 47.38 -44.90
CA LYS A 525 -7.19 47.39 -43.43
C LYS A 525 -7.21 46.00 -42.80
N VAL A 526 -7.21 44.95 -43.62
CA VAL A 526 -7.07 43.58 -43.14
C VAL A 526 -5.69 43.43 -42.49
N ASP A 527 -5.66 42.84 -41.29
CA ASP A 527 -4.50 42.70 -40.40
C ASP A 527 -4.13 41.23 -40.10
N SER A 528 -4.78 40.29 -40.77
CA SER A 528 -4.58 38.85 -40.59
C SER A 528 -4.71 38.10 -41.91
N ASN A 529 -4.27 36.84 -41.93
CA ASN A 529 -4.60 35.96 -43.04
C ASN A 529 -6.12 35.73 -43.13
N LEU A 530 -6.62 35.39 -44.32
CA LEU A 530 -8.05 35.15 -44.55
C LEU A 530 -8.31 33.73 -45.06
N ILE A 531 -9.33 33.07 -44.53
CA ILE A 531 -9.97 31.89 -45.14
C ILE A 531 -11.32 32.33 -45.67
N LEU A 532 -11.49 32.38 -46.98
CA LEU A 532 -12.74 32.79 -47.62
C LEU A 532 -13.61 31.55 -47.85
N VAL A 533 -14.75 31.48 -47.17
CA VAL A 533 -15.71 30.39 -47.32
C VAL A 533 -16.86 30.87 -48.20
N GLY A 534 -17.06 30.16 -49.32
CA GLY A 534 -18.08 30.45 -50.31
C GLY A 534 -17.56 31.19 -51.55
N GLY A 535 -18.17 30.88 -52.70
CA GLY A 535 -17.81 31.46 -53.99
C GLY A 535 -18.20 32.95 -54.13
N PRO A 536 -17.74 33.61 -55.20
CA PRO A 536 -17.89 35.06 -55.41
C PRO A 536 -19.34 35.52 -55.63
N VAL A 537 -20.25 34.59 -55.92
CA VAL A 537 -21.69 34.89 -56.03
C VAL A 537 -22.30 35.22 -54.65
N VAL A 538 -21.78 34.61 -53.58
CA VAL A 538 -22.36 34.70 -52.24
C VAL A 538 -21.42 35.35 -51.20
N ASN A 539 -20.13 35.42 -51.51
CA ASN A 539 -19.11 36.08 -50.71
C ASN A 539 -18.47 37.23 -51.52
N THR A 540 -18.77 38.45 -51.09
CA THR A 540 -18.33 39.69 -51.73
C THR A 540 -16.82 39.92 -51.61
N VAL A 541 -16.17 39.41 -50.56
CA VAL A 541 -14.70 39.42 -50.43
C VAL A 541 -14.09 38.45 -51.44
N THR A 542 -14.67 37.26 -51.61
CA THR A 542 -14.26 36.33 -52.68
C THR A 542 -14.43 36.97 -54.06
N ALA A 543 -15.51 37.72 -54.30
CA ALA A 543 -15.72 38.45 -55.56
C ALA A 543 -14.64 39.51 -55.80
N ALA A 544 -14.31 40.29 -54.78
CA ALA A 544 -13.26 41.32 -54.86
C ALA A 544 -11.86 40.74 -55.12
N LEU A 545 -11.62 39.50 -54.68
CA LEU A 545 -10.33 38.81 -54.84
C LEU A 545 -10.33 37.76 -55.96
N ALA A 546 -11.42 37.61 -56.72
CA ALA A 546 -11.61 36.54 -57.70
C ALA A 546 -10.50 36.49 -58.77
N GLU A 547 -10.08 37.66 -59.28
CA GLU A 547 -8.98 37.77 -60.24
C GLU A 547 -7.66 37.27 -59.65
N LYS A 548 -7.35 37.64 -58.40
CA LYS A 548 -6.12 37.25 -57.70
C LYS A 548 -6.12 35.76 -57.32
N LEU A 549 -7.28 35.22 -57.03
CA LEU A 549 -7.50 33.80 -56.77
C LEU A 549 -7.57 32.98 -58.08
N GLY A 550 -7.65 33.64 -59.24
CA GLY A 550 -7.79 33.00 -60.55
C GLY A 550 -9.05 32.14 -60.64
N VAL A 551 -10.19 32.67 -60.15
CA VAL A 551 -11.49 32.00 -60.17
C VAL A 551 -12.53 32.85 -60.91
N PRO A 552 -13.54 32.24 -61.54
CA PRO A 552 -14.60 32.98 -62.23
C PRO A 552 -15.41 33.83 -61.24
N THR A 553 -16.08 34.89 -61.71
CA THR A 553 -16.91 35.76 -60.84
C THR A 553 -18.39 35.38 -60.82
N ASP A 554 -18.82 34.49 -61.73
CA ASP A 554 -20.21 34.09 -61.90
C ASP A 554 -20.39 32.57 -61.92
N TYR A 555 -21.64 32.12 -61.72
CA TYR A 555 -21.98 30.71 -61.60
C TYR A 555 -21.66 29.90 -62.86
N ASP A 556 -21.93 30.45 -64.05
CA ASP A 556 -21.74 29.73 -65.31
C ASP A 556 -20.25 29.48 -65.58
N GLY A 557 -19.38 30.45 -65.28
CA GLY A 557 -17.93 30.28 -65.35
C GLY A 557 -17.40 29.26 -64.33
N TRP A 558 -17.90 29.28 -63.09
CA TRP A 558 -17.55 28.26 -62.08
C TRP A 558 -17.94 26.85 -62.53
N LYS A 559 -19.15 26.72 -63.07
CA LYS A 559 -19.67 25.45 -63.59
C LYS A 559 -18.87 24.95 -64.78
N GLU A 560 -18.46 25.82 -65.70
CA GLU A 560 -17.63 25.46 -66.84
C GLU A 560 -16.23 25.02 -66.41
N GLN A 561 -15.63 25.71 -65.44
CA GLN A 561 -14.26 25.47 -65.02
C GLN A 561 -14.10 24.31 -64.02
N PHE A 562 -15.04 24.12 -63.10
CA PHE A 562 -14.92 23.19 -61.97
C PHE A 562 -16.07 22.17 -61.88
N GLY A 563 -17.07 22.22 -62.78
CA GLY A 563 -18.22 21.32 -62.74
C GLY A 563 -19.21 21.65 -61.61
N THR A 564 -19.97 20.66 -61.15
CA THR A 564 -21.01 20.81 -60.10
C THR A 564 -20.95 19.65 -59.10
N GLY A 565 -21.57 19.81 -57.93
CA GLY A 565 -21.56 18.82 -56.85
C GLY A 565 -20.23 18.79 -56.09
N LYS A 566 -20.00 17.72 -55.33
CA LYS A 566 -18.80 17.56 -54.46
C LYS A 566 -17.47 17.75 -55.18
N GLU A 567 -17.37 17.25 -56.42
CA GLU A 567 -16.15 17.34 -57.24
C GLU A 567 -15.82 18.79 -57.68
N SER A 568 -16.75 19.72 -57.53
CA SER A 568 -16.52 21.15 -57.81
C SER A 568 -15.85 21.90 -56.65
N GLY A 569 -15.55 21.22 -55.54
CA GLY A 569 -14.84 21.82 -54.41
C GLY A 569 -13.41 22.20 -54.78
N VAL A 570 -13.01 23.43 -54.41
CA VAL A 570 -11.70 23.99 -54.71
C VAL A 570 -11.13 24.61 -53.44
N VAL A 571 -9.91 24.21 -53.09
CA VAL A 571 -9.07 24.92 -52.12
C VAL A 571 -7.92 25.60 -52.86
N LYS A 572 -7.81 26.92 -52.74
CA LYS A 572 -6.69 27.68 -53.31
C LYS A 572 -5.98 28.44 -52.21
N TYR A 573 -4.66 28.57 -52.36
CA TYR A 573 -3.83 29.33 -51.45
C TYR A 573 -3.03 30.38 -52.22
N VAL A 574 -3.06 31.61 -51.72
CA VAL A 574 -2.23 32.72 -52.15
C VAL A 574 -1.45 33.19 -50.92
N ALA A 575 -0.13 33.05 -50.94
CA ALA A 575 0.71 33.32 -49.77
C ALA A 575 0.71 34.79 -49.36
N GLU A 576 0.68 35.71 -50.33
CA GLU A 576 0.67 37.15 -50.11
C GLU A 576 -0.27 37.81 -51.12
N CYS A 577 -1.23 38.60 -50.64
CA CYS A 577 -2.17 39.34 -51.46
C CYS A 577 -2.08 40.84 -51.13
N GLU A 578 -1.53 41.64 -52.05
CA GLU A 578 -1.35 43.09 -51.88
C GLU A 578 -2.67 43.82 -51.57
N THR A 579 -3.80 43.31 -52.08
CA THR A 579 -5.14 43.86 -51.83
C THR A 579 -5.55 43.79 -50.36
N ILE A 580 -4.92 42.92 -49.57
CA ILE A 580 -5.13 42.76 -48.13
C ILE A 580 -3.83 42.92 -47.34
N ASN A 581 -3.06 43.97 -47.66
CA ASN A 581 -1.81 44.32 -46.95
C ASN A 581 -0.71 43.25 -46.97
N GLY A 582 -0.69 42.40 -48.00
CA GLY A 582 0.31 41.33 -48.12
C GLY A 582 0.01 40.10 -47.25
N HIS A 583 -1.14 40.06 -46.57
CA HIS A 583 -1.59 38.85 -45.88
C HIS A 583 -1.99 37.76 -46.89
N GLY A 584 -1.93 36.51 -46.44
CA GLY A 584 -2.29 35.37 -47.26
C GLY A 584 -3.78 35.10 -47.29
N VAL A 585 -4.24 34.43 -48.34
CA VAL A 585 -5.64 34.06 -48.58
C VAL A 585 -5.74 32.59 -48.90
N VAL A 586 -6.62 31.88 -48.20
CA VAL A 586 -7.09 30.54 -48.58
C VAL A 586 -8.55 30.66 -49.03
N LEU A 587 -8.84 30.26 -50.26
CA LEU A 587 -10.20 30.13 -50.76
C LEU A 587 -10.71 28.71 -50.50
N VAL A 588 -11.91 28.60 -49.95
CA VAL A 588 -12.66 27.35 -49.75
C VAL A 588 -14.04 27.54 -50.38
N ALA A 589 -14.19 27.07 -51.61
CA ALA A 589 -15.42 27.29 -52.38
C ALA A 589 -15.67 26.17 -53.38
N GLY A 590 -16.94 25.96 -53.73
CA GLY A 590 -17.33 25.18 -54.90
C GLY A 590 -18.42 25.87 -55.69
N THR A 591 -18.79 25.28 -56.83
CA THR A 591 -19.87 25.80 -57.71
C THR A 591 -21.22 25.80 -56.98
N ASP A 592 -21.42 24.88 -56.05
CA ASP A 592 -22.60 24.78 -55.20
C ASP A 592 -22.24 24.45 -53.74
N ARG A 593 -23.27 24.36 -52.90
CA ARG A 593 -23.15 24.08 -51.47
C ARG A 593 -22.43 22.77 -51.16
N GLU A 594 -22.56 21.75 -52.01
CA GLU A 594 -21.91 20.45 -51.79
C GLU A 594 -20.42 20.52 -52.13
N GLY A 595 -20.06 21.27 -53.17
CA GLY A 595 -18.67 21.57 -53.52
C GLY A 595 -17.95 22.38 -52.44
N THR A 596 -18.57 23.45 -51.92
CA THR A 596 -17.97 24.24 -50.82
C THR A 596 -17.76 23.40 -49.57
N LYS A 597 -18.73 22.53 -49.22
CA LYS A 597 -18.59 21.61 -48.10
C LYS A 597 -17.41 20.64 -48.30
N ALA A 598 -17.29 20.03 -49.49
CA ALA A 598 -16.19 19.11 -49.77
C ALA A 598 -14.82 19.79 -49.69
N ALA A 599 -14.71 21.05 -50.12
CA ALA A 599 -13.49 21.85 -49.97
C ALA A 599 -13.16 22.14 -48.50
N ALA A 600 -14.18 22.41 -47.67
CA ALA A 600 -13.99 22.63 -46.23
C ALA A 600 -13.56 21.34 -45.51
N GLU A 601 -14.17 20.20 -45.84
CA GLU A 601 -13.76 18.88 -45.33
C GLU A 601 -12.29 18.58 -45.66
N ALA A 602 -11.87 18.82 -46.90
CA ALA A 602 -10.48 18.64 -47.32
C ALA A 602 -9.50 19.54 -46.53
N LEU A 603 -9.86 20.81 -46.29
CA LEU A 603 -9.03 21.70 -45.47
C LEU A 603 -8.95 21.25 -44.01
N MET A 604 -10.03 20.74 -43.42
CA MET A 604 -10.02 20.24 -42.04
C MET A 604 -9.12 19.02 -41.87
N GLU A 605 -9.15 18.09 -42.81
CA GLU A 605 -8.26 16.93 -42.81
C GLU A 605 -6.79 17.36 -42.94
N TYR A 606 -6.51 18.37 -43.77
CA TYR A 606 -5.19 18.98 -43.86
C TYR A 606 -4.74 19.58 -42.51
N LEU A 607 -5.61 20.35 -41.85
CA LEU A 607 -5.34 20.96 -40.54
C LEU A 607 -5.06 19.91 -39.45
N ALA A 608 -5.79 18.79 -39.47
CA ALA A 608 -5.53 17.65 -38.59
C ALA A 608 -4.17 16.98 -38.85
N GLY A 609 -3.53 17.22 -39.98
CA GLY A 609 -2.17 16.75 -40.27
C GLY A 609 -1.04 17.67 -39.77
N LEU A 610 -1.36 18.90 -39.33
CA LEU A 610 -0.36 19.96 -39.01
C LEU A 610 0.12 19.97 -37.54
N HIS A 611 -0.05 18.84 -36.82
CA HIS A 611 0.19 18.74 -35.37
C HIS A 611 1.58 19.18 -34.93
#